data_AF-A0A9E4G728-F1
#
_entry.id   AF-A0A9E4G728-F1
#
_cell.length_a   1.000
_cell.length_b   1.000
_cell.length_c   1.000
_cell.angle_alpha   90.00
_cell.angle_beta   90.00
_cell.angle_gamma   90.00
#
_symmetry.space_group_name_H-M   'P 1'
#
loop_
_entity.id
_entity.type
_entity.pdbx_description
1 polymer ?
#
loop_
_entity_poly.entity_id
_entity_poly.type
_entity_poly.pdbx_seq_one_letter_code
_entity_poly.pdbx_strand_id
1 'polypeptide(L)'
;MTGVDMNAGQVAVSDGRHACILHAPDPRRLEAKIRRQQRRLARQRRGSRRRERTRRRLARAQRRLAMRRRSWQHHVSRRLARGAVAVEVLQTRAMTASAKGTVDAPGQNVRQKAGLNRVILATGWSGL
;
A
#
# COMPACT_ATOMS: atom_id res chain seq x y z
N MET A 1 4.38 -0.07 -22.56
CA MET A 1 3.08 0.14 -21.88
C MET A 1 3.36 -0.06 -20.39
N THR A 2 3.47 1.00 -19.58
CA THR A 2 3.90 0.85 -18.18
C THR A 2 2.75 0.57 -17.22
N GLY A 3 2.53 -0.70 -16.86
CA GLY A 3 1.54 -1.11 -15.85
C GLY A 3 2.03 -0.86 -14.42
N VAL A 4 1.13 -0.40 -13.53
CA VAL A 4 1.45 0.01 -12.14
C VAL A 4 0.50 -0.65 -11.15
N ASP A 5 1.00 -1.51 -10.26
CA ASP A 5 0.27 -2.00 -9.08
C ASP A 5 0.86 -1.38 -7.80
N MET A 6 0.01 -0.78 -6.95
CA MET A 6 0.40 -0.09 -5.73
C MET A 6 -0.13 -0.83 -4.50
N ASN A 7 0.61 -1.83 -4.04
CA ASN A 7 0.41 -2.41 -2.72
C ASN A 7 1.38 -1.77 -1.71
N ALA A 8 0.98 -1.65 -0.44
CA ALA A 8 1.69 -0.89 0.59
C ALA A 8 3.18 -1.30 0.75
N GLY A 9 4.07 -0.63 0.01
CA GLY A 9 5.53 -0.83 0.06
C GLY A 9 6.18 -1.41 -1.21
N GLN A 10 5.40 -1.71 -2.26
CA GLN A 10 5.90 -2.22 -3.53
C GLN A 10 5.18 -1.54 -4.68
N VAL A 11 5.92 -1.16 -5.73
CA VAL A 11 5.32 -0.73 -7.00
C VAL A 11 5.83 -1.65 -8.09
N ALA A 12 4.94 -2.42 -8.70
CA ALA A 12 5.27 -3.17 -9.91
C ALA A 12 5.28 -2.19 -11.09
N VAL A 13 6.34 -2.20 -11.89
CA VAL A 13 6.50 -1.38 -13.11
C VAL A 13 6.91 -2.32 -14.23
N SER A 14 6.13 -2.43 -15.31
CA SER A 14 6.47 -3.29 -16.46
C SER A 14 6.54 -2.47 -17.74
N ASP A 15 7.63 -2.45 -18.49
CA ASP A 15 7.73 -1.67 -19.73
C ASP A 15 7.24 -2.43 -20.99
N GLY A 16 6.78 -3.67 -20.83
CA GLY A 16 6.36 -4.57 -21.92
C GLY A 16 7.42 -5.60 -22.34
N ARG A 17 8.65 -5.49 -21.83
CA ARG A 17 9.70 -6.51 -21.98
C ARG A 17 10.21 -7.01 -20.63
N HIS A 18 10.20 -6.15 -19.60
CA HIS A 18 10.65 -6.49 -18.27
C HIS A 18 9.69 -5.94 -17.20
N ALA A 19 9.26 -6.83 -16.29
CA ALA A 19 8.59 -6.45 -15.06
C ALA A 19 9.63 -6.23 -13.96
N CYS A 20 9.62 -5.05 -13.33
CA CYS A 20 10.50 -4.72 -12.21
C CYS A 20 9.68 -4.25 -11.00
N ILE A 21 9.94 -4.87 -9.84
CA ILE A 21 9.32 -4.48 -8.58
C ILE A 21 10.22 -3.43 -7.91
N LEU A 22 9.71 -2.22 -7.77
CA LEU A 22 10.33 -1.17 -6.99
C LEU A 22 9.99 -1.40 -5.52
N HIS A 23 10.97 -1.84 -4.74
CA HIS A 23 10.83 -1.99 -3.31
C HIS A 23 11.05 -0.65 -2.58
N ALA A 24 10.17 -0.31 -1.67
CA ALA A 24 10.44 0.78 -0.73
C ALA A 24 11.65 0.43 0.16
N PRO A 25 12.46 1.43 0.58
CA PRO A 25 13.58 1.18 1.49
C PRO A 25 13.10 0.51 2.78
N ASP A 26 13.82 -0.50 3.25
CA ASP A 26 13.43 -1.28 4.44
C ASP A 26 13.12 -0.37 5.66
N PRO A 27 11.86 -0.33 6.14
CA PRO A 27 11.48 0.50 7.27
C PRO A 27 11.74 -0.19 8.63
N ARG A 28 12.07 -1.49 8.68
CA ARG A 28 12.10 -2.31 9.90
C ARG A 28 12.92 -1.70 11.02
N ARG A 29 14.12 -1.18 10.71
CA ARG A 29 14.99 -0.54 11.72
C ARG A 29 14.34 0.69 12.36
N LEU A 30 13.64 1.50 11.56
CA LEU A 30 13.00 2.73 12.02
C LEU A 30 11.70 2.41 12.78
N GLU A 31 10.94 1.42 12.31
CA GLU A 31 9.75 0.91 12.99
C GLU A 31 10.08 0.28 14.35
N ALA A 32 11.16 -0.50 14.44
CA ALA A 32 11.65 -1.04 15.70
C ALA A 32 12.02 0.08 16.69
N LYS A 33 12.63 1.17 16.19
CA LYS A 33 12.95 2.36 17.00
C LYS A 33 11.68 3.06 17.50
N ILE A 34 10.67 3.23 16.63
CA ILE A 34 9.36 3.79 16.98
C ILE A 34 8.70 2.93 18.07
N ARG A 35 8.61 1.60 17.88
CA ARG A 35 8.04 0.66 18.86
C ARG A 35 8.76 0.74 20.21
N ARG A 36 10.10 0.82 20.21
CA ARG A 36 10.89 0.97 21.45
C ARG A 36 10.59 2.29 22.16
N GLN A 37 10.45 3.38 21.42
CA GLN A 37 10.13 4.70 21.97
C GLN A 37 8.70 4.76 22.51
N GLN A 38 7.72 4.14 21.84
CA GLN A 38 6.35 4.01 22.32
C GLN A 38 6.29 3.23 23.64
N ARG A 39 6.95 2.06 23.72
CA ARG A 39 7.05 1.28 24.96
C ARG A 39 7.68 2.09 26.10
N ARG A 40 8.75 2.83 25.81
CA ARG A 40 9.40 3.70 26.80
C ARG A 40 8.50 4.84 27.26
N LEU A 41 7.75 5.45 26.34
CA LEU A 41 6.80 6.53 26.64
C LEU A 41 5.66 6.03 27.55
N ALA A 42 5.15 4.82 27.31
CA ALA A 42 4.08 4.22 28.10
C ALA A 42 4.47 4.04 29.58
N ARG A 43 5.73 3.64 29.85
CA ARG A 43 6.26 3.42 31.20
C ARG A 43 6.67 4.69 31.96
N GLN A 44 6.67 5.86 31.31
CA GLN A 44 7.15 7.11 31.91
C GLN A 44 6.03 7.94 32.53
N ARG A 45 6.25 8.47 33.74
CA ARG A 45 5.30 9.37 34.42
C ARG A 45 4.89 10.55 33.52
N ARG A 46 3.58 10.78 33.43
CA ARG A 46 2.98 11.91 32.70
C ARG A 46 3.54 13.24 33.23
N GLY A 47 3.79 14.20 32.34
CA GLY A 47 4.38 15.50 32.69
C GLY A 47 5.89 15.51 32.98
N SER A 48 6.56 14.37 33.12
CA SER A 48 8.01 14.37 33.40
C SER A 48 8.84 14.89 32.22
N ARG A 49 9.93 15.63 32.52
CA ARG A 49 10.90 16.10 31.50
C ARG A 49 11.46 14.94 30.64
N ARG A 50 11.62 13.76 31.23
CA ARG A 50 12.07 12.53 30.55
C ARG A 50 11.03 12.00 29.55
N ARG A 51 9.74 12.11 29.88
CA ARG A 51 8.63 11.77 28.97
C ARG A 51 8.59 12.71 27.77
N GLU A 52 8.71 14.00 27.99
CA GLU A 52 8.71 14.98 26.90
C GLU A 52 9.90 14.78 25.94
N ARG A 53 11.11 14.54 26.48
CA ARG A 53 12.28 14.16 25.64
C ARG A 53 12.01 12.90 24.81
N THR A 54 11.35 11.89 25.38
CA THR A 54 11.02 10.65 24.66
C THR A 54 9.96 10.90 23.58
N ARG A 55 8.93 11.72 23.87
CA ARG A 55 7.89 12.13 22.92
C ARG A 55 8.48 12.83 21.70
N ARG A 56 9.39 13.79 21.91
CA ARG A 56 10.10 14.47 20.81
C ARG A 56 10.93 13.50 19.96
N ARG A 57 11.61 12.54 20.59
CA ARG A 57 12.38 11.52 19.87
C ARG A 57 11.49 10.58 19.05
N LEU A 58 10.29 10.25 19.54
CA LEU A 58 9.28 9.47 18.82
C LEU A 58 8.77 10.23 17.60
N ALA A 59 8.36 11.48 17.78
CA ALA A 59 7.88 12.33 16.69
C ALA A 59 8.92 12.48 15.57
N ARG A 60 10.20 12.67 15.92
CA ARG A 60 11.31 12.70 14.95
C ARG A 60 11.45 11.40 14.16
N ALA A 61 11.28 10.24 14.81
CA ALA A 61 11.36 8.95 14.13
C ALA A 61 10.18 8.73 13.18
N GLN A 62 8.97 9.08 13.61
CA GLN A 62 7.76 9.04 12.77
C GLN A 62 7.87 9.98 11.56
N ARG A 63 8.36 11.21 11.76
CA ARG A 63 8.61 12.16 10.65
C ARG A 63 9.62 11.63 9.64
N ARG A 64 10.69 10.97 10.10
CA ARG A 64 11.65 10.31 9.20
C ARG A 64 11.01 9.18 8.39
N LEU A 65 10.11 8.40 8.98
CA LEU A 65 9.40 7.33 8.27
C LEU A 65 8.49 7.90 7.18
N ALA A 66 7.71 8.92 7.52
CA ALA A 66 6.83 9.61 6.57
C ALA A 66 7.63 10.25 5.42
N MET A 67 8.77 10.89 5.72
CA MET A 67 9.64 11.48 4.71
C MET A 67 10.25 10.43 3.77
N ARG A 68 10.67 9.27 4.29
CA ARG A 68 11.15 8.16 3.45
C ARG A 68 10.07 7.66 2.49
N ARG A 69 8.83 7.50 2.98
CA ARG A 69 7.69 7.11 2.16
C ARG A 69 7.43 8.13 1.05
N ARG A 70 7.38 9.42 1.39
CA ARG A 70 7.17 10.51 0.42
C ARG A 70 8.29 10.59 -0.62
N SER A 71 9.55 10.44 -0.20
CA SER A 71 10.69 10.44 -1.12
C SER A 71 10.59 9.28 -2.11
N TRP A 72 10.26 8.08 -1.63
CA TRP A 72 10.08 6.92 -2.48
C TRP A 72 8.92 7.11 -3.48
N GLN A 73 7.76 7.60 -3.02
CA GLN A 73 6.65 7.95 -3.91
C GLN A 73 7.06 8.97 -4.97
N HIS A 74 7.85 9.98 -4.60
CA HIS A 74 8.37 10.97 -5.54
C HIS A 74 9.34 10.37 -6.57
N HIS A 75 10.22 9.45 -6.15
CA HIS A 75 11.11 8.73 -7.07
C HIS A 75 10.34 7.84 -8.04
N VAL A 76 9.33 7.12 -7.55
CA VAL A 76 8.46 6.29 -8.38
C VAL A 76 7.69 7.17 -9.38
N SER A 77 7.03 8.22 -8.89
CA SER A 77 6.24 9.13 -9.74
C SER A 77 7.10 9.81 -10.81
N ARG A 78 8.31 10.26 -10.45
CA ARG A 78 9.26 10.83 -11.43
C ARG A 78 9.72 9.80 -12.46
N ARG A 79 9.93 8.55 -12.06
CA ARG A 79 10.31 7.47 -12.98
C ARG A 79 9.17 7.13 -13.95
N LEU A 80 7.94 7.13 -13.45
CA LEU A 80 6.73 6.93 -14.25
C LEU A 80 6.48 8.10 -15.21
N ALA A 81 6.59 9.35 -14.74
CA ALA A 81 6.35 10.55 -15.56
C ALA A 81 7.35 10.76 -16.71
N ARG A 82 8.52 10.09 -16.67
CA ARG A 82 9.53 10.13 -17.74
C ARG A 82 9.23 9.16 -18.89
N GLY A 83 8.22 8.30 -18.77
CA GLY A 83 7.82 7.35 -19.81
C GLY A 83 6.31 7.35 -20.03
N ALA A 84 5.85 6.63 -21.05
CA ALA A 84 4.43 6.37 -21.25
C ALA A 84 3.93 5.40 -20.17
N VAL A 85 3.18 5.92 -19.20
CA VAL A 85 2.41 5.10 -18.25
C VAL A 85 1.17 4.65 -18.97
N ALA A 86 0.94 3.34 -18.96
CA ALA A 86 -0.20 2.80 -19.65
C ALA A 86 -0.90 1.88 -18.66
N VAL A 87 -1.98 2.43 -18.12
CA VAL A 87 -2.88 1.74 -17.23
C VAL A 87 -3.76 0.88 -18.13
N GLU A 88 -3.69 -0.44 -17.97
CA GLU A 88 -4.61 -1.33 -18.67
C GLU A 88 -6.02 -1.01 -18.17
N VAL A 89 -6.91 -0.65 -19.11
CA VAL A 89 -8.34 -0.48 -18.83
C VAL A 89 -8.91 -1.88 -18.61
N LEU A 90 -8.79 -2.37 -17.38
CA LEU A 90 -9.46 -3.59 -16.95
C LEU A 90 -10.96 -3.31 -16.88
N GLN A 91 -11.76 -4.13 -17.58
CA GLN A 91 -13.22 -4.12 -17.46
C GLN A 91 -13.67 -4.66 -16.09
N THR A 92 -13.31 -3.94 -15.03
CA THR A 92 -13.53 -4.27 -13.61
C THR A 92 -15.00 -4.55 -13.32
N ARG A 93 -15.94 -3.89 -14.01
CA ARG A 93 -17.38 -4.17 -13.92
C ARG A 93 -17.75 -5.58 -14.38
N ALA A 94 -17.17 -6.04 -15.48
CA ALA A 94 -17.37 -7.41 -15.96
C ALA A 94 -16.66 -8.43 -15.06
N MET A 95 -15.46 -8.08 -14.58
CA MET A 95 -14.66 -8.97 -13.72
C MET A 95 -15.26 -9.17 -12.32
N THR A 96 -15.98 -8.18 -11.79
CA THR A 96 -16.62 -8.24 -10.47
C THR A 96 -18.08 -8.69 -10.52
N ALA A 97 -18.54 -9.18 -11.67
CA ALA A 97 -19.84 -9.83 -11.79
C ALA A 97 -19.96 -11.01 -10.81
N SER A 98 -21.17 -11.22 -10.31
CA SER A 98 -21.48 -12.31 -9.40
C SER A 98 -21.42 -13.63 -10.13
N ALA A 99 -20.79 -14.63 -9.51
CA ALA A 99 -20.81 -16.01 -10.00
C ALA A 99 -22.05 -16.79 -9.51
N LYS A 100 -23.09 -16.15 -8.96
CA LYS A 100 -24.25 -16.82 -8.36
C LYS A 100 -25.05 -17.69 -9.35
N GLY A 101 -25.03 -17.38 -10.64
CA GLY A 101 -25.83 -18.07 -11.65
C GLY A 101 -27.34 -17.85 -11.46
N THR A 102 -28.16 -18.67 -12.13
CA THR A 102 -29.63 -18.65 -12.05
C THR A 102 -30.15 -19.83 -11.24
N VAL A 103 -31.47 -19.93 -11.04
CA VAL A 103 -32.08 -21.06 -10.32
C VAL A 103 -31.90 -22.36 -11.12
N ASP A 104 -32.04 -22.30 -12.45
CA ASP A 104 -31.92 -23.46 -13.35
C ASP A 104 -30.45 -23.86 -13.60
N ALA A 105 -29.51 -22.92 -13.42
CA ALA A 105 -28.07 -23.13 -13.56
C ALA A 105 -27.32 -22.43 -12.41
N PRO A 106 -27.28 -23.05 -11.21
CA PRO A 106 -26.64 -22.45 -10.05
C PRO A 106 -25.13 -22.35 -10.28
N GLY A 107 -24.58 -21.18 -9.96
CA GLY A 107 -23.18 -20.93 -10.21
C GLY A 107 -22.26 -21.55 -9.15
N GLN A 108 -21.03 -21.83 -9.55
CA GLN A 108 -20.03 -22.49 -8.70
C GLN A 108 -19.05 -21.47 -8.11
N ASN A 109 -18.42 -21.81 -6.99
CA ASN A 109 -17.40 -21.00 -6.33
C ASN A 109 -17.84 -19.56 -5.97
N VAL A 110 -19.15 -19.35 -5.76
CA VAL A 110 -19.76 -18.03 -5.49
C VAL A 110 -19.11 -17.33 -4.30
N ARG A 111 -18.80 -18.07 -3.24
CA ARG A 111 -18.19 -17.52 -2.03
C ARG A 111 -16.74 -17.10 -2.25
N GLN A 112 -15.93 -17.89 -2.97
CA GLN A 112 -14.57 -17.47 -3.31
C GLN A 112 -14.59 -16.26 -4.24
N LYS A 113 -15.48 -16.24 -5.25
CA LYS A 113 -15.65 -15.11 -6.16
C LYS A 113 -16.07 -13.85 -5.42
N ALA A 114 -17.01 -13.95 -4.46
CA ALA A 114 -17.43 -12.82 -3.64
C ALA A 114 -16.28 -12.26 -2.78
N GLY A 115 -15.42 -13.13 -2.25
CA GLY A 115 -14.20 -12.73 -1.54
C GLY A 115 -13.21 -11.98 -2.44
N LEU A 116 -12.94 -12.51 -3.63
CA LEU A 116 -12.08 -11.88 -4.63
C LEU A 116 -12.63 -10.52 -5.09
N ASN A 117 -13.93 -10.45 -5.40
CA ASN A 117 -14.61 -9.22 -5.82
C ASN A 117 -14.52 -8.14 -4.73
N ARG A 118 -14.61 -8.52 -3.45
CA ARG A 118 -14.45 -7.58 -2.33
C ARG A 118 -13.05 -6.96 -2.28
N VAL A 119 -12.01 -7.74 -2.56
CA VAL A 119 -10.63 -7.25 -2.60
C VAL A 119 -10.41 -6.32 -3.79
N ILE A 120 -10.87 -6.73 -4.99
CA ILE A 120 -10.74 -5.93 -6.22
C ILE A 120 -11.45 -4.57 -6.09
N LEU A 121 -12.67 -4.56 -5.55
CA LEU A 121 -13.44 -3.31 -5.37
C LEU A 121 -12.84 -2.41 -4.26
N ALA A 122 -12.16 -2.97 -3.26
CA ALA A 122 -11.52 -2.21 -2.20
C ALA A 122 -10.24 -1.47 -2.66
N THR A 123 -9.63 -1.87 -3.77
CA THR A 123 -8.39 -1.26 -4.29
C THR A 123 -8.62 0.13 -4.91
N GLY A 124 -9.87 0.51 -5.22
CA GLY A 124 -10.23 1.86 -5.69
C GLY A 124 -9.98 2.10 -7.19
N TRP A 125 -9.85 1.04 -7.98
CA TRP A 125 -9.53 1.09 -9.41
C TRP A 125 -10.76 1.14 -10.32
N SER A 126 -11.97 1.04 -9.76
CA SER A 126 -13.22 0.84 -10.52
C SER A 126 -13.95 2.13 -10.94
N GLY A 127 -13.29 3.29 -10.89
CA GLY A 127 -13.91 4.60 -11.11
C GLY A 127 -13.10 5.58 -11.97
N LEU A 128 -12.12 5.09 -12.73
CA LEU A 128 -11.43 5.86 -13.77
C LEU A 128 -12.06 5.63 -15.14
#